data_AF-A0A2B4RU98-F1
#
_entry.id   AF-A0A2B4RU98-F1
#
_cell.length_a   1.000
_cell.length_b   1.000
_cell.length_c   1.000
_cell.angle_alpha   90.00
_cell.angle_beta   90.00
_cell.angle_gamma   90.00
#
_symmetry.space_group_name_H-M   'P 1'
#
loop_
_entity.id
_entity.type
_entity.pdbx_description
1 polymer ?
#
loop_
_entity_poly.entity_id
_entity_poly.type
_entity_poly.pdbx_seq_one_letter_code
_entity_poly.pdbx_strand_id
1 'polypeptide(L)'
;MTMDKVQAKAGFTKYFGAKTGNLSKETTEDEIIRIYDERSRTYDQEHLAASSVYHKPLAECLHGAIKDVFQDKPKDQIKIMDAGAGTGLIGVELKKLGYTNL
;
A
#
# COMPACT_ATOMS: atom_id res chain seq x y z
N MET A 1 15.22 -7.33 10.65
CA MET A 1 15.32 -6.41 11.80
C MET A 1 13.89 -6.18 12.30
N THR A 2 13.51 -6.73 13.44
CA THR A 2 12.12 -6.63 13.93
C THR A 2 12.00 -5.34 14.73
N MET A 3 11.10 -4.45 14.32
CA MET A 3 10.87 -3.18 15.01
C MET A 3 10.17 -3.43 16.34
N ASP A 4 10.64 -2.79 17.41
CA ASP A 4 10.02 -2.90 18.73
C ASP A 4 8.57 -2.35 18.72
N LYS A 5 7.66 -2.95 19.50
CA LYS A 5 6.24 -2.58 19.50
C LYS A 5 6.00 -1.14 19.99
N VAL A 6 6.80 -0.67 20.95
CA VAL A 6 6.71 0.71 21.46
C VAL A 6 7.21 1.68 20.39
N GLN A 7 8.31 1.35 19.72
CA GLN A 7 8.83 2.14 18.60
C GLN A 7 7.85 2.20 17.43
N ALA A 8 7.22 1.08 17.07
CA ALA A 8 6.20 1.03 16.03
C ALA A 8 5.00 1.91 16.39
N LYS A 9 4.47 1.80 17.61
CA LYS A 9 3.36 2.63 18.10
C LYS A 9 3.70 4.12 18.05
N ALA A 10 4.90 4.50 18.48
CA ALA A 10 5.36 5.89 18.45
C ALA A 10 5.45 6.42 17.01
N GLY A 11 5.98 5.62 16.07
CA GLY A 11 6.03 5.94 14.65
C GLY A 11 4.64 6.15 14.04
N PHE A 12 3.73 5.19 14.23
CA PHE A 12 2.36 5.31 13.72
C PHE A 12 1.62 6.51 14.30
N THR A 13 1.79 6.78 15.60
CA THR A 13 1.19 7.95 16.25
C THR A 13 1.72 9.25 15.66
N LYS A 14 3.04 9.33 15.44
CA LYS A 14 3.71 10.53 14.91
C LYS A 14 3.24 10.89 13.50
N TYR A 15 3.11 9.91 12.62
CA TYR A 15 2.84 10.16 11.19
C TYR A 15 1.37 10.01 10.80
N PHE A 16 0.60 9.20 11.53
CA PHE A 16 -0.77 8.82 11.17
C PHE A 16 -1.78 9.04 12.31
N GLY A 17 -1.36 9.73 13.36
CA GLY A 17 -2.20 10.13 14.49
C GLY A 17 -2.46 9.04 15.53
N ALA A 18 -2.91 9.46 16.70
CA ALA A 18 -3.14 8.59 17.85
C ALA A 18 -4.21 7.51 17.59
N LYS A 19 -5.23 7.80 16.77
CA LYS A 19 -6.26 6.81 16.42
C LYS A 19 -5.65 5.59 15.72
N THR A 20 -4.81 5.81 14.71
CA THR A 20 -4.08 4.74 14.02
C THR A 20 -3.07 4.05 14.94
N GLY A 21 -2.31 4.83 15.72
CA GLY A 21 -1.31 4.28 16.64
C GLY A 21 -1.88 3.47 17.80
N ASN A 22 -3.18 3.62 18.10
CA ASN A 22 -3.87 2.91 19.17
C ASN A 22 -4.68 1.69 18.68
N LEU A 23 -4.67 1.38 17.38
CA LEU A 23 -5.27 0.16 16.87
C LEU A 23 -4.68 -1.06 17.58
N SER A 24 -5.56 -1.99 17.95
CA SER A 24 -5.19 -3.23 18.63
C SER A 24 -6.03 -4.39 18.11
N LYS A 25 -5.78 -5.60 18.64
CA LYS A 25 -6.55 -6.79 18.28
C LYS A 25 -8.00 -6.74 18.79
N GLU A 26 -8.29 -5.83 19.72
CA GLU A 26 -9.61 -5.58 20.29
C GLU A 26 -10.41 -4.53 19.50
N THR A 27 -9.78 -3.82 18.55
CA THR A 27 -10.49 -2.85 17.71
C THR A 27 -11.51 -3.56 16.83
N THR A 28 -12.75 -3.07 16.85
CA THR A 28 -13.84 -3.67 16.07
C THR A 28 -13.77 -3.30 14.60
N GLU A 29 -14.46 -4.06 13.75
CA GLU A 29 -14.57 -3.76 12.33
C GLU A 29 -15.18 -2.36 12.07
N ASP A 30 -16.25 -2.01 12.79
CA ASP A 30 -16.88 -0.68 12.69
C ASP A 30 -15.91 0.46 13.07
N GLU A 31 -15.05 0.23 14.06
CA GLU A 31 -14.01 1.18 14.43
C GLU A 31 -12.96 1.32 13.34
N ILE A 32 -12.55 0.21 12.73
CA ILE A 32 -11.61 0.22 11.59
C ILE A 32 -12.21 0.98 10.41
N ILE A 33 -13.47 0.70 10.05
CA ILE A 33 -14.18 1.38 8.95
C ILE A 33 -14.23 2.89 9.20
N ARG A 34 -14.64 3.32 10.39
CA ARG A 34 -14.70 4.74 10.74
C ARG A 34 -13.33 5.42 10.68
N ILE A 35 -12.29 4.77 11.20
CA ILE A 35 -10.92 5.31 11.12
C ILE A 35 -10.46 5.43 9.66
N TYR A 36 -10.78 4.43 8.84
CA TYR A 36 -10.47 4.45 7.41
C TYR A 36 -11.21 5.58 6.68
N ASP A 37 -12.51 5.72 6.89
CA ASP A 37 -13.34 6.75 6.24
C ASP A 37 -12.84 8.17 6.56
N GLU A 38 -12.47 8.41 7.81
CA GLU A 38 -11.89 9.69 8.24
C GLU A 38 -10.55 9.97 7.54
N ARG A 39 -9.66 8.96 7.46
CA ARG A 39 -8.30 9.12 6.95
C ARG A 39 -8.19 9.06 5.43
N SER A 40 -9.09 8.36 4.75
CA SER A 40 -9.05 8.17 3.30
C SER A 40 -8.98 9.50 2.53
N ARG A 41 -9.59 10.55 3.09
CA ARG A 41 -9.64 11.91 2.51
C ARG A 41 -8.28 12.61 2.47
N THR A 42 -7.36 12.28 3.38
CA THR A 42 -6.03 12.88 3.51
C THR A 42 -4.91 11.89 3.27
N TYR A 43 -5.23 10.68 2.81
CA TYR A 43 -4.30 9.55 2.69
C TYR A 43 -3.02 9.92 1.94
N ASP A 44 -3.12 10.50 0.76
CA ASP A 44 -1.95 10.86 -0.06
C ASP A 44 -1.08 11.93 0.61
N GLN A 45 -1.70 12.89 1.31
CA GLN A 45 -0.98 13.94 2.03
C GLN A 45 -0.18 13.37 3.21
N GLU A 46 -0.78 12.45 3.98
CA GLU A 46 -0.13 11.76 5.09
C GLU A 46 1.06 10.92 4.60
N HIS A 47 0.89 10.18 3.50
CA HIS A 47 1.96 9.33 2.96
C HIS A 47 3.09 10.15 2.33
N LEU A 48 2.78 11.27 1.68
CA LEU A 48 3.79 12.22 1.22
C LEU A 48 4.59 12.81 2.39
N ALA A 49 3.91 13.25 3.46
CA ALA A 49 4.56 13.78 4.66
C ALA A 49 5.45 12.74 5.37
N ALA A 50 5.05 11.47 5.34
CA ALA A 50 5.83 10.35 5.87
C ALA A 50 6.94 9.85 4.92
N SER A 51 7.07 10.44 3.72
CA SER A 51 7.96 9.96 2.65
C SER A 51 7.74 8.46 2.32
N SER A 52 6.50 8.00 2.46
CA SER A 52 6.09 6.60 2.30
C SER A 52 5.32 6.36 1.00
N VAL A 53 5.67 7.09 -0.06
CA VAL A 53 5.04 6.99 -1.38
C VAL A 53 5.94 6.14 -2.29
N TYR A 54 5.50 4.91 -2.57
CA TYR A 54 6.32 3.92 -3.27
C TYR A 54 5.68 3.35 -4.54
N HIS A 55 4.59 3.91 -5.05
CA HIS A 55 3.81 3.31 -6.14
C HIS A 55 4.66 2.98 -7.39
N LYS A 56 5.49 3.93 -7.86
CA LYS A 56 6.38 3.73 -9.02
C LYS A 56 7.51 2.74 -8.75
N PRO A 57 8.38 2.93 -7.72
CA PRO A 57 9.47 1.98 -7.49
C PRO A 57 8.96 0.57 -7.18
N LEU A 58 7.82 0.44 -6.48
CA LEU A 58 7.20 -0.86 -6.23
C LEU A 58 6.71 -1.52 -7.53
N ALA A 59 6.04 -0.78 -8.42
CA ALA A 59 5.61 -1.30 -9.71
C ALA A 59 6.79 -1.72 -10.59
N GLU A 60 7.89 -0.96 -10.58
CA GLU A 60 9.12 -1.32 -11.30
C GLU A 60 9.79 -2.57 -10.73
N CYS A 61 9.89 -2.69 -9.39
CA CYS A 61 10.39 -3.89 -8.74
C CYS A 61 9.54 -5.12 -9.06
N LEU A 62 8.21 -5.00 -8.97
CA LEU A 62 7.30 -6.09 -9.30
C LEU A 62 7.40 -6.48 -10.79
N HIS A 63 7.52 -5.49 -11.69
CA HIS A 63 7.74 -5.73 -13.11
C HIS A 63 9.03 -6.53 -13.37
N GLY A 64 10.12 -6.18 -12.69
CA GLY A 64 11.37 -6.95 -12.74
C GLY A 64 11.16 -8.40 -12.32
N ALA A 65 10.56 -8.61 -11.14
CA ALA A 65 10.28 -9.96 -10.63
C ALA A 65 9.37 -10.78 -11.57
N ILE A 66 8.36 -10.16 -12.16
CA ILE A 66 7.47 -10.82 -13.13
C ILE A 66 8.25 -11.24 -14.38
N LYS A 67 9.15 -10.40 -14.90
CA LYS A 67 10.00 -10.76 -16.05
C LYS A 67 10.90 -11.95 -15.75
N ASP A 68 11.43 -12.03 -14.54
CA ASP A 68 12.32 -13.12 -14.13
C ASP A 68 11.57 -14.46 -14.02
N VAL A 69 10.32 -14.44 -13.54
CA VAL A 69 9.50 -15.64 -13.33
C VAL A 69 8.71 -16.06 -14.57
N PHE A 70 8.25 -15.10 -15.38
CA PHE A 70 7.37 -15.32 -16.53
C PHE A 70 8.01 -14.82 -17.84
N GLN A 71 9.23 -15.28 -18.14
CA GLN A 71 10.07 -14.79 -19.24
C GLN A 71 9.36 -14.75 -20.60
N ASP A 72 8.61 -15.80 -20.93
CA ASP A 72 7.94 -15.94 -22.23
C ASP A 72 6.46 -15.54 -22.21
N LYS A 73 5.94 -15.08 -21.07
CA LYS A 73 4.51 -14.79 -20.94
C LYS A 73 4.21 -13.35 -21.35
N PRO A 74 3.34 -13.13 -22.35
CA PRO A 74 2.85 -11.80 -22.68
C PRO A 74 2.16 -11.14 -21.47
N LYS A 75 2.35 -9.82 -21.32
CA LYS A 75 1.87 -9.06 -20.14
C LYS A 75 0.36 -9.04 -20.00
N ASP A 76 -0.37 -9.09 -21.11
CA ASP A 76 -1.83 -9.16 -21.17
C ASP A 76 -2.40 -10.51 -20.68
N GLN A 77 -1.58 -11.57 -20.66
CA GLN A 77 -1.93 -12.87 -20.10
C GLN A 77 -1.56 -13.02 -18.62
N ILE A 78 -0.87 -12.04 -18.03
CA ILE A 78 -0.52 -12.03 -16.61
C ILE A 78 -1.62 -11.30 -15.85
N LYS A 79 -2.33 -12.03 -14.98
CA LYS A 79 -3.34 -11.49 -14.07
C LYS A 79 -2.67 -11.06 -12.78
N ILE A 80 -2.86 -9.80 -12.39
CA ILE A 80 -2.33 -9.25 -11.14
C ILE A 80 -3.52 -8.85 -10.29
N MET A 81 -3.57 -9.31 -9.03
CA MET A 81 -4.59 -8.88 -8.06
C MET A 81 -3.93 -8.04 -6.98
N ASP A 82 -4.24 -6.74 -6.94
CA ASP A 82 -3.76 -5.81 -5.92
C ASP A 82 -4.72 -5.77 -4.73
N ALA A 83 -4.58 -6.74 -3.83
CA ALA A 83 -5.42 -6.83 -2.64
C ALA A 83 -5.08 -5.69 -1.66
N GLY A 84 -6.05 -4.82 -1.41
CA GLY A 84 -5.82 -3.62 -0.59
C GLY A 84 -5.13 -2.48 -1.36
N ALA A 85 -5.45 -2.32 -2.66
CA ALA A 85 -4.87 -1.33 -3.56
C ALA A 85 -4.94 0.15 -3.09
N GLY A 86 -5.75 0.45 -2.07
CA GLY A 86 -5.94 1.81 -1.56
C GLY A 86 -6.41 2.75 -2.67
N THR A 87 -5.59 3.74 -3.02
CA THR A 87 -5.85 4.70 -4.10
C THR A 87 -5.68 4.12 -5.52
N GLY A 88 -5.17 2.89 -5.65
CA GLY A 88 -4.98 2.22 -6.94
C GLY A 88 -3.81 2.74 -7.78
N LEU A 89 -2.97 3.62 -7.22
CA LEU A 89 -1.85 4.24 -7.93
C LEU A 89 -0.79 3.23 -8.41
N ILE A 90 -0.60 2.13 -7.68
CA ILE A 90 0.27 1.02 -8.15
C ILE A 90 -0.28 0.46 -9.47
N GLY A 91 -1.59 0.21 -9.55
CA GLY A 91 -2.24 -0.24 -10.77
C GLY A 91 -2.09 0.74 -11.94
N VAL A 92 -2.11 2.05 -11.68
CA VAL A 92 -1.83 3.08 -12.68
C VAL A 92 -0.39 2.96 -13.21
N GLU A 93 0.60 2.78 -12.33
CA GLU A 93 1.99 2.58 -12.74
C GLU A 93 2.19 1.26 -13.50
N LEU A 94 1.52 0.17 -13.10
CA LEU A 94 1.55 -1.11 -13.81
C LEU A 94 0.93 -1.01 -15.22
N LYS A 95 -0.15 -0.22 -15.39
CA LYS A 95 -0.71 0.06 -16.73
C LYS A 95 0.29 0.76 -17.64
N LYS A 96 1.07 1.72 -17.12
CA LYS A 96 2.14 2.39 -17.90
C LYS A 96 3.25 1.42 -18.33
N LEU A 97 3.48 0.36 -17.56
CA LEU A 97 4.42 -0.73 -17.88
C LEU A 97 3.84 -1.78 -18.85
N GLY A 98 2.59 -1.62 -19.27
CA GLY A 98 1.94 -2.45 -20.29
C GLY A 98 1.13 -3.64 -19.74
N TYR A 99 0.86 -3.69 -18.43
CA TYR A 99 -0.07 -4.68 -17.88
C TYR A 99 -1.51 -4.20 -18.07
N THR A 100 -2.36 -5.07 -18.59
CA THR A 100 -3.77 -4.74 -18.91
C THR A 100 -4.78 -5.52 -18.08
N ASN A 101 -4.34 -6.57 -17.38
CA ASN A 101 -5.18 -7.48 -16.60
C ASN A 101 -4.90 -7.32 -15.10
N LEU A 102 -5.38 -6.20 -14.54
CA LEU A 102 -5.25 -5.78 -13.14
C LEU A 102 -6.60 -5.85 -12.42
#